data_AF-A0A526S6K5-F1
#
_entry.id   AF-A0A526S6K5-F1
#
_cell.length_a   1.000
_cell.length_b   1.000
_cell.length_c   1.000
_cell.angle_alpha   90.00
_cell.angle_beta   90.00
_cell.angle_gamma   90.00
#
_symmetry.space_group_name_H-M   'P 1'
#
loop_
_entity.id
_entity.type
_entity.pdbx_description
1 polymer ?
#
loop_
_entity_poly.entity_id
_entity_poly.type
_entity_poly.pdbx_seq_one_letter_code
_entity_poly.pdbx_strand_id
1 'polypeptide(L)' 'MSANTYAKISPMDRRTVDRALDWQYRDTLVMSHAPIGPDGVPEIRTPAQTADPLEIAALEDIASLDAAIKEMST' A
#
# COMPACT_ATOMS: atom_id res chain seq x y z
N MET A 1 -7.70 -39.52 1.81
CA MET A 1 -6.68 -38.65 2.43
C MET A 1 -6.52 -37.45 1.52
N SER A 2 -7.03 -36.29 1.91
CA SER A 2 -6.86 -35.05 1.13
C SER A 2 -5.45 -34.53 1.40
N ALA A 3 -4.60 -34.45 0.37
CA ALA A 3 -3.29 -33.83 0.51
C ALA A 3 -3.53 -32.35 0.83
N ASN A 4 -3.08 -31.91 2.02
CA ASN A 4 -3.15 -30.50 2.41
C ASN A 4 -2.32 -29.69 1.40
N THR A 5 -2.98 -29.00 0.47
CA THR A 5 -2.36 -28.26 -0.63
C THR A 5 -1.39 -27.18 -0.14
N TYR A 6 -1.56 -26.72 1.11
CA TYR A 6 -0.68 -25.77 1.80
C TYR A 6 0.68 -26.34 2.19
N ALA A 7 0.89 -27.66 2.14
CA ALA A 7 2.16 -28.30 2.52
C ALA A 7 3.27 -28.15 1.46
N LYS A 8 2.97 -27.58 0.28
CA LYS A 8 3.93 -27.34 -0.82
C LYS A 8 4.18 -25.84 -1.09
N ILE A 9 3.82 -24.96 -0.17
CA ILE A 9 4.26 -23.58 -0.26
C ILE A 9 5.74 -23.60 0.11
N SER A 10 6.64 -23.52 -0.88
CA SER A 10 8.03 -23.16 -0.62
C SER A 10 8.00 -21.95 0.31
N PRO A 11 8.69 -21.94 1.46
CA PRO A 11 8.63 -20.83 2.39
C PRO A 11 8.94 -19.56 1.59
N MET A 12 7.91 -18.73 1.40
CA MET A 12 8.07 -17.48 0.69
C MET A 12 9.10 -16.67 1.47
N ASP A 13 10.07 -16.11 0.77
CA ASP A 13 11.04 -15.24 1.42
C ASP A 13 10.26 -14.17 2.19
N ARG A 14 10.60 -14.01 3.48
CA ARG A 14 9.95 -13.05 4.36
C ARG A 14 9.97 -11.65 3.76
N ARG A 15 11.04 -11.29 3.06
CA ARG A 15 11.15 -10.01 2.33
C ARG A 15 10.09 -9.85 1.24
N THR A 16 9.71 -10.94 0.58
CA THR A 16 8.65 -10.94 -0.44
C THR A 16 7.29 -10.72 0.19
N VAL A 17 7.03 -11.33 1.35
CA VAL A 17 5.78 -11.14 2.10
C VAL A 17 5.69 -9.72 2.67
N ASP A 18 6.74 -9.25 3.32
CA ASP A 18 6.80 -7.90 3.91
C ASP A 18 6.59 -6.84 2.82
N ARG A 19 7.25 -6.98 1.65
CA ARG A 19 7.03 -6.09 0.50
C ARG A 19 5.58 -6.11 0.00
N ALA A 20 4.95 -7.28 -0.07
CA ALA A 20 3.56 -7.38 -0.51
C ALA A 20 2.59 -6.69 0.48
N LEU A 21 2.89 -6.78 1.78
CA LEU A 21 2.12 -6.09 2.82
C LEU A 21 2.26 -4.57 2.74
N ASP A 22 3.47 -4.05 2.47
CA ASP A 22 3.67 -2.61 2.31
C ASP A 22 2.87 -2.04 1.12
N TRP A 23 2.87 -2.75 -0.02
CA TRP A 23 2.04 -2.38 -1.17
C TRP A 23 0.54 -2.42 -0.85
N GLN A 24 0.08 -3.47 -0.18
CA GLN A 24 -1.33 -3.60 0.19
C GLN A 24 -1.77 -2.50 1.16
N TYR A 25 -0.93 -2.15 2.12
CA TYR A 25 -1.22 -1.09 3.08
C TYR A 25 -1.29 0.27 2.39
N ARG A 26 -0.33 0.55 1.49
CA ARG A 26 -0.35 1.76 0.65
C ARG A 26 -1.65 1.87 -0.15
N ASP A 27 -2.06 0.81 -0.84
CA ASP A 27 -3.28 0.81 -1.63
C ASP A 27 -4.52 1.01 -0.77
N THR A 28 -4.53 0.46 0.45
CA THR A 28 -5.62 0.65 1.42
C THR A 28 -5.73 2.11 1.86
N LEU A 29 -4.61 2.78 2.13
CA LEU A 29 -4.59 4.20 2.47
C LEU A 29 -5.13 5.06 1.32
N VAL A 30 -4.68 4.78 0.10
CA VAL A 30 -5.16 5.48 -1.11
C VAL A 30 -6.67 5.30 -1.26
N MET A 31 -7.18 4.07 -1.19
CA MET A 31 -8.61 3.79 -1.34
C MET A 31 -9.48 4.40 -0.23
N SER A 32 -8.93 4.58 0.98
CA SER A 32 -9.70 5.04 2.14
C SER A 32 -9.70 6.56 2.30
N HIS A 33 -8.64 7.23 1.85
CA HIS A 33 -8.40 8.64 2.16
C HIS A 33 -8.21 9.53 0.94
N ALA A 34 -7.83 8.98 -0.22
CA ALA A 34 -7.74 9.79 -1.42
C ALA A 34 -9.16 10.06 -1.97
N PRO A 35 -9.45 11.31 -2.37
CA PRO A 35 -10.71 11.66 -2.99
C PRO A 35 -10.87 10.95 -4.33
N ILE A 36 -12.10 10.56 -4.67
CA ILE A 36 -12.40 9.91 -5.95
C ILE A 36 -12.52 10.98 -7.03
N GLY A 37 -11.72 10.82 -8.10
CA GLY A 37 -11.73 11.68 -9.27
C GLY A 37 -12.97 11.48 -10.16
N PRO A 38 -13.13 12.32 -11.21
CA PRO A 38 -14.28 12.25 -12.12
C PRO A 38 -14.32 10.97 -12.97
N ASP A 39 -13.21 10.24 -13.06
CA ASP A 39 -13.07 8.94 -13.71
C ASP A 39 -13.41 7.74 -12.79
N GLY A 40 -13.74 8.01 -11.52
CA GLY A 40 -14.04 6.98 -10.54
C GLY A 40 -12.81 6.32 -9.92
N VAL A 41 -11.61 6.88 -10.13
CA VAL A 41 -10.35 6.38 -9.57
C VAL A 41 -9.89 7.29 -8.42
N PRO A 42 -9.27 6.77 -7.34
CA PRO A 42 -8.68 7.62 -6.33
C PRO A 42 -7.61 8.54 -6.91
N GLU A 43 -7.72 9.83 -6.62
CA GLU A 43 -6.78 10.86 -7.07
C GLU A 43 -5.87 11.27 -5.90
N ILE A 44 -4.62 10.84 -5.94
CA ILE A 44 -3.64 11.21 -4.92
C ILE A 44 -3.24 12.67 -5.10
N ARG A 45 -3.70 13.53 -4.19
CA ARG A 45 -3.34 14.94 -4.12
C ARG A 45 -1.99 15.14 -3.41
N THR A 46 -1.43 16.32 -3.56
CA THR A 46 -0.31 16.78 -2.71
C THR A 46 -0.84 17.33 -1.38
N PRO A 47 -0.03 17.36 -0.31
CA PRO A 47 -0.43 17.98 0.96
C PRO A 47 -0.88 19.43 0.82
N ALA A 48 -0.34 20.18 -0.15
CA ALA A 48 -0.76 21.56 -0.43
C ALA A 48 -2.15 21.68 -1.07
N GLN A 49 -2.70 20.59 -1.58
CA GLN A 49 -4.00 20.54 -2.28
C GLN A 49 -5.12 20.00 -1.39
N THR A 50 -4.83 19.61 -0.15
CA THR A 50 -5.83 19.17 0.83
C THR A 50 -5.72 19.97 2.12
N ALA A 51 -6.85 20.16 2.79
CA ALA A 51 -6.95 20.73 4.12
C ALA A 51 -7.53 19.74 5.14
N ASP A 52 -7.82 18.51 4.71
CA ASP A 52 -8.32 17.45 5.59
C ASP A 52 -7.12 16.84 6.35
N PRO A 53 -7.10 16.94 7.69
CA PRO A 53 -6.01 16.36 8.50
C PRO A 53 -5.82 14.86 8.28
N LEU A 54 -6.89 14.10 7.99
CA LEU A 54 -6.81 12.66 7.75
C LEU A 54 -6.20 12.35 6.38
N GLU A 55 -6.56 13.11 5.35
CA GLU A 55 -5.94 12.99 4.03
C GLU A 55 -4.45 13.35 4.10
N ILE A 56 -4.10 14.43 4.81
CA ILE A 56 -2.69 14.84 5.01
C ILE A 56 -1.89 13.72 5.68
N ALA A 57 -2.38 13.15 6.78
CA ALA A 57 -1.71 12.04 7.47
C ALA A 57 -1.54 10.81 6.55
N ALA A 58 -2.59 10.47 5.78
CA ALA A 58 -2.51 9.37 4.82
C ALA A 58 -1.47 9.63 3.71
N LEU A 59 -1.35 10.88 3.23
CA LEU A 59 -0.34 11.26 2.23
C LEU A 59 1.09 11.13 2.77
N GLU A 60 1.32 11.49 4.05
CA GLU A 60 2.62 11.32 4.71
C GLU A 60 2.99 9.84 4.86
N ASP A 61 2.03 9.00 5.25
CA ASP A 61 2.21 7.54 5.35
C ASP A 61 2.48 6.92 3.98
N ILE A 62 1.72 7.30 2.94
CA ILE A 62 1.93 6.84 1.55
C ILE A 62 3.34 7.22 1.08
N ALA A 63 3.79 8.46 1.33
CA ALA A 63 5.13 8.90 0.94
C ALA A 63 6.23 8.10 1.66
N SER A 64 6.02 7.79 2.94
CA SER A 64 6.95 6.97 3.74
C SER A 64 7.03 5.53 3.23
N LEU A 65 5.88 4.95 2.87
CA LEU A 65 5.81 3.61 2.27
C LEU A 65 6.47 3.58 0.89
N ASP A 66 6.24 4.59 0.06
CA ASP A 66 6.89 4.70 -1.26
C ASP A 66 8.42 4.74 -1.15
N ALA A 67 8.95 5.44 -0.15
CA ALA A 67 10.38 5.46 0.15
C ALA A 67 10.89 4.07 0.60
N ALA A 68 10.22 3.42 1.56
CA ALA A 68 10.60 2.11 2.07
C ALA A 68 10.57 1.03 0.97
N ILE A 69 9.53 1.03 0.15
CA ILE A 69 9.36 0.11 -0.98
C ILE A 69 10.48 0.31 -2.01
N LYS A 70 10.86 1.57 -2.28
CA LYS A 70 11.96 1.90 -3.18
C LYS A 70 13.30 1.40 -2.64
N GLU A 71 13.59 1.62 -1.36
CA GLU A 71 14.82 1.13 -0.71
C GLU A 71 14.92 -0.39 -0.78
N MET A 72 13.83 -1.11 -0.49
CA MET A 72 13.80 -2.56 -0.60
C MET A 72 13.99 -3.08 -2.03
N SER A 73 13.70 -2.26 -3.04
CA SER A 73 13.80 -2.63 -4.46
C SER A 73 15.18 -2.34 -5.07
N THR A 74 16.11 -1.77 -4.29
CA THR A 74 17.50 -1.46 -4.68
C THR A 74 18.44 -2.56 -4.21
#